data_AF-A0A521T906-F1
#
_entry.id   AF-A0A521T906-F1
#
_cell.length_a   1.000
_cell.length_b   1.000
_cell.length_c   1.000
_cell.angle_alpha   90.00
_cell.angle_beta   90.00
_cell.angle_gamma   90.00
#
_symmetry.space_group_name_H-M   'P 1'
#
loop_
_entity.id
_entity.type
_entity.pdbx_description
1 polymer ?
#
loop_
_entity_poly.entity_id
_entity_poly.type
_entity_poly.pdbx_seq_one_letter_code
_entity_poly.pdbx_strand_id
1 'polypeptide(L)'
;MKTLNLPSNLKDKIYQIKVNSQNDFSKIVSYFPLSADEKQLIVTLMNNSKSFDGFSSIFSDHISEQEWDKSKAQIIKRFQDELFDID
;
A
#
# COMPACT_ATOMS: atom_id res chain seq x y z
N MET A 1 1.60 -10.38 23.77
CA MET A 1 1.72 -9.62 22.51
C MET A 1 0.58 -8.62 22.46
N LYS A 2 0.83 -7.33 22.19
CA LYS A 2 -0.29 -6.38 21.98
C LYS A 2 -1.11 -6.86 20.78
N THR A 3 -2.35 -7.24 21.01
CA THR A 3 -3.30 -7.61 19.96
C THR A 3 -4.07 -6.38 19.54
N LEU A 4 -3.86 -5.90 18.32
CA LEU A 4 -4.65 -4.84 17.75
C LEU A 4 -5.94 -5.43 17.20
N ASN A 5 -7.07 -5.13 17.83
CA ASN A 5 -8.39 -5.55 17.37
C ASN A 5 -8.83 -4.66 16.19
N LEU A 6 -8.32 -4.98 15.01
CA LEU A 6 -8.73 -4.34 13.77
C LEU A 6 -10.08 -4.91 13.30
N PRO A 7 -10.98 -4.05 12.77
CA PRO A 7 -12.15 -4.54 12.06
C PRO A 7 -11.73 -5.36 10.82
N SER A 8 -12.55 -6.31 10.42
CA SER A 8 -12.23 -7.31 9.39
C SER A 8 -11.78 -6.69 8.07
N ASN A 9 -12.47 -5.62 7.64
CA ASN A 9 -12.14 -4.85 6.44
C ASN A 9 -10.71 -4.28 6.44
N LEU A 10 -10.15 -3.94 7.60
CA LEU A 10 -8.77 -3.48 7.72
C LEU A 10 -7.81 -4.65 7.85
N LYS A 11 -8.19 -5.70 8.59
CA LYS A 11 -7.36 -6.88 8.80
C LYS A 11 -6.95 -7.52 7.47
N ASP A 12 -7.86 -7.59 6.51
CA ASP A 12 -7.59 -8.16 5.18
C ASP A 12 -6.60 -7.32 4.34
N LYS A 13 -6.49 -6.02 4.64
CA LYS A 13 -5.55 -5.11 3.98
C LYS A 13 -4.15 -5.14 4.59
N ILE A 14 -3.99 -5.63 5.82
CA ILE A 14 -2.71 -5.64 6.52
C ILE A 14 -1.91 -6.89 6.15
N TYR A 15 -0.73 -6.68 5.60
CA TYR A 15 0.25 -7.74 5.36
C TYR A 15 1.02 -8.09 6.63
N GLN A 16 1.51 -7.09 7.35
CA GLN A 16 2.33 -7.31 8.55
C GLN A 16 2.26 -6.13 9.53
N ILE A 17 2.27 -6.45 10.82
CA ILE A 17 2.45 -5.49 11.91
C ILE A 17 3.74 -5.83 12.65
N LYS A 18 4.66 -4.87 12.74
CA LYS A 18 5.92 -5.00 13.46
C LYS A 18 5.86 -4.24 14.78
N VAL A 19 6.26 -4.91 15.85
CA VAL A 19 6.43 -4.31 17.18
C VAL A 19 7.92 -4.17 17.50
N ASN A 20 8.28 -3.12 18.24
CA ASN A 20 9.64 -2.92 18.72
C ASN A 20 9.93 -3.79 19.96
N SER A 21 11.17 -3.72 20.47
CA SER A 21 11.59 -4.44 21.69
C SER A 21 10.84 -4.00 22.95
N GLN A 22 10.19 -2.84 22.94
CA GLN A 22 9.33 -2.32 24.01
C GLN A 22 7.86 -2.75 23.85
N ASN A 23 7.57 -3.62 22.88
CA ASN A 23 6.23 -4.13 22.56
C ASN A 23 5.25 -3.01 22.13
N ASP A 24 5.78 -1.95 21.51
CA ASP A 24 5.03 -0.87 20.85
C ASP A 24 5.04 -1.03 19.33
N PHE A 25 3.96 -0.59 18.68
CA PHE A 25 3.85 -0.64 17.23
C PHE A 25 4.92 0.24 16.57
N SER A 26 5.73 -0.37 15.71
CA SER A 26 6.84 0.30 15.02
C SER A 26 6.55 0.52 13.55
N LYS A 27 5.90 -0.45 12.89
CA LYS A 27 5.59 -0.39 11.47
C LYS A 27 4.35 -1.21 11.14
N ILE A 28 3.48 -0.65 10.32
CA ILE A 28 2.31 -1.32 9.76
C ILE A 28 2.49 -1.37 8.25
N VAL A 29 2.52 -2.58 7.70
CA VAL A 29 2.69 -2.87 6.28
C VAL A 29 1.36 -3.37 5.75
N SER A 30 0.76 -2.63 4.82
CA SER A 30 -0.45 -3.03 4.10
C SER A 30 -0.14 -3.50 2.68
N TYR A 31 -1.06 -4.22 2.05
CA TYR A 31 -0.93 -4.56 0.63
C TYR A 31 -1.02 -3.31 -0.23
N PHE A 32 -2.05 -2.48 -0.02
CA PHE A 32 -2.28 -1.22 -0.72
C PHE A 32 -2.18 -0.02 0.23
N PRO A 33 -1.96 1.21 -0.28
CA PRO A 33 -1.93 2.41 0.55
C PRO A 33 -3.23 2.56 1.34
N LEU A 34 -3.11 2.81 2.65
CA LEU A 34 -4.26 3.07 3.52
C LEU A 34 -4.70 4.53 3.38
N SER A 35 -6.01 4.76 3.42
CA SER A 35 -6.57 6.12 3.42
C SER A 35 -6.24 6.85 4.73
N ALA A 36 -6.42 8.17 4.74
CA ALA A 36 -6.21 8.98 5.94
C ALA A 36 -7.13 8.53 7.10
N ASP A 37 -8.40 8.24 6.80
CA ASP A 37 -9.39 7.79 7.79
C ASP A 37 -9.03 6.42 8.37
N GLU A 38 -8.56 5.50 7.52
CA GLU A 38 -8.12 4.18 7.95
C GLU A 38 -6.90 4.27 8.88
N LYS A 39 -5.92 5.12 8.52
CA LYS A 39 -4.76 5.39 9.37
C LYS A 39 -5.19 5.98 10.71
N GLN A 40 -6.09 6.97 10.70
CA GLN A 40 -6.58 7.60 11.93
C GLN A 40 -7.32 6.60 12.84
N LEU A 41 -8.12 5.71 12.24
CA LEU A 41 -8.82 4.66 12.98
C LEU A 41 -7.83 3.69 13.64
N ILE A 42 -6.79 3.28 12.91
CA ILE A 42 -5.72 2.43 13.43
C ILE A 42 -4.97 3.14 14.57
N VAL A 43 -4.63 4.43 14.42
CA VAL A 43 -3.98 5.23 15.48
C VAL A 43 -4.85 5.30 16.73
N THR A 44 -6.15 5.54 16.56
CA THR A 44 -7.13 5.56 17.66
C THR A 44 -7.18 4.21 18.38
N LEU A 45 -7.26 3.10 17.63
CA LEU A 45 -7.30 1.75 18.18
C LEU A 45 -6.02 1.35 18.93
N MET A 46 -4.87 1.92 18.56
CA MET A 46 -3.61 1.70 19.26
C MET A 46 -3.56 2.38 20.63
N ASN A 47 -4.56 3.21 20.99
CA ASN A 47 -4.56 4.06 22.19
C ASN A 47 -3.27 4.89 22.33
N ASN A 48 -2.60 5.18 21.21
CA ASN A 48 -1.35 5.89 21.20
C ASN A 48 -1.66 7.38 21.26
N SER A 49 -1.31 8.00 22.38
CA SER A 49 -1.33 9.46 22.58
C SER A 49 -0.28 10.20 21.75
N LYS A 50 0.53 9.47 20.97
CA LYS A 50 1.50 10.01 20.02
C LYS A 50 1.08 9.71 18.59
N SER A 51 1.33 10.68 17.71
CA SER A 51 1.25 10.49 16.27
C SER A 51 2.11 9.29 15.86
N PHE A 52 1.51 8.32 15.18
CA PHE A 52 2.19 7.17 14.59
C PHE A 52 2.20 7.35 13.07
N ASP A 53 3.37 7.43 12.47
CA ASP A 53 3.55 7.62 11.02
C ASP A 53 4.06 6.37 10.29
N GLY A 54 4.26 5.27 11.01
CA GLY A 54 4.93 4.05 10.54
C GLY A 54 4.10 3.22 9.56
N PHE A 55 3.32 3.84 8.69
CA PHE A 55 2.51 3.20 7.65
C PHE A 55 3.30 3.05 6.36
N SER A 56 3.25 1.87 5.77
CA SER A 56 3.84 1.58 4.46
C SER A 56 2.99 0.58 3.71
N SER A 57 3.03 0.62 2.37
CA SER A 57 2.34 -0.35 1.51
C SER A 57 3.31 -1.12 0.63
N ILE A 58 2.95 -2.35 0.28
CA ILE A 58 3.70 -3.18 -0.68
C ILE A 58 3.47 -2.66 -2.10
N PHE A 59 2.22 -2.37 -2.43
CA PHE A 59 1.83 -1.79 -3.70
C PHE A 59 1.63 -0.28 -3.55
N SER A 60 1.91 0.42 -4.64
CA SER A 60 1.60 1.83 -4.83
C SER A 60 0.33 1.94 -5.66
N ASP A 61 -0.54 2.88 -5.30
CA ASP A 61 -1.64 3.35 -6.17
C ASP A 61 -1.17 4.42 -7.17
N HIS A 62 0.07 4.90 -7.02
CA HIS A 62 0.72 5.78 -7.96
C HIS A 62 1.65 5.01 -8.89
N ILE A 63 1.50 5.28 -10.20
CA ILE A 63 2.42 4.83 -11.25
C ILE A 63 3.43 5.97 -11.47
N SER A 64 4.73 5.65 -11.48
CA SER A 64 5.75 6.65 -11.78
C SER A 64 5.70 7.08 -13.26
N GLU A 65 6.16 8.30 -13.58
CA GLU A 65 6.24 8.77 -14.97
C GLU A 65 7.05 7.79 -15.85
N GLN A 66 8.12 7.21 -15.29
CA GLN A 66 8.95 6.23 -15.99
C GLN A 66 8.17 4.94 -16.32
N GLU A 67 7.39 4.41 -15.37
CA GLU A 67 6.55 3.23 -15.61
C GLU A 67 5.41 3.54 -16.58
N TRP A 68 4.88 4.76 -16.52
CA TRP A 68 3.88 5.24 -17.47
C TRP A 68 4.45 5.32 -18.89
N ASP A 69 5.63 5.91 -19.07
CA ASP A 69 6.29 6.01 -20.37
C ASP A 69 6.59 4.64 -20.97
N LYS A 70 7.05 3.69 -20.14
CA LYS A 70 7.25 2.30 -20.55
C LYS A 70 5.93 1.66 -21.00
N SER A 71 4.86 1.86 -20.26
CA SER A 71 3.53 1.34 -20.60
C SER A 71 3.02 1.94 -21.91
N LYS A 72 3.21 3.25 -22.10
CA LYS A 72 2.85 3.96 -23.33
C LYS A 72 3.62 3.44 -24.54
N ALA A 73 4.93 3.22 -24.40
CA ALA A 73 5.76 2.65 -25.46
C ALA A 73 5.30 1.23 -25.84
N GLN A 74 4.94 0.40 -24.87
CA GLN A 74 4.41 -0.94 -25.11
C GLN A 74 3.05 -0.90 -25.83
N ILE A 75 2.16 0.02 -25.44
CA ILE A 75 0.87 0.23 -26.11
C ILE A 75 1.09 0.65 -27.57
N ILE A 76 1.91 1.66 -27.81
CA ILE A 76 2.21 2.14 -29.17
C ILE A 76 2.78 1.02 -30.02
N LYS A 77 3.78 0.29 -29.49
CA LYS A 77 4.39 -0.83 -30.20
C LYS A 77 3.34 -1.89 -30.57
N ARG A 78 2.49 -2.29 -29.61
CA ARG A 78 1.44 -3.28 -29.86
C ARG A 78 0.44 -2.82 -30.92
N PHE A 79 0.05 -1.54 -30.90
CA PHE A 79 -0.79 -0.97 -31.96
C PHE A 79 -0.11 -0.98 -33.33
N GLN A 80 1.18 -0.67 -33.40
CA GLN A 80 1.94 -0.70 -34.64
C GLN A 80 2.08 -2.12 -35.19
N ASP A 81 2.44 -3.07 -34.33
CA ASP A 81 2.55 -4.49 -34.67
C ASP A 81 1.18 -5.01 -35.17
N GLU A 82 0.08 -4.73 -34.46
CA GLU A 82 -1.27 -5.19 -34.86
C GLU A 82 -1.83 -4.51 -36.13
N LEU A 83 -1.43 -3.27 -36.45
CA LEU A 83 -1.91 -2.54 -37.64
C LEU A 83 -1.07 -2.75 -38.90
N PHE A 84 0.22 -3.07 -38.74
CA PHE A 84 1.18 -3.09 -39.83
C PHE A 84 1.90 -4.43 -40.02
N ASP A 85 1.78 -5.40 -39.12
CA ASP A 85 2.07 -6.81 -39.43
C ASP A 85 0.86 -7.42 -40.17
N ILE A 86 0.70 -7.05 -41.43
CA ILE A 86 -0.03 -7.85 -42.42
C ILE A 86 1.05 -8.36 -43.38
N ASP A 87 1.34 -9.66 -43.33
CA ASP A 87 2.10 -10.37 -44.38
C ASP A 87 1.38 -10.26 -45.74
#